data_AF-Q7NJB8-F1
#
_entry.id   AF-Q7NJB8-F1
#
_cell.length_a   1.000
_cell.length_b   1.000
_cell.length_c   1.000
_cell.angle_alpha   90.00
_cell.angle_beta   90.00
_cell.angle_gamma   90.00
#
_symmetry.space_group_name_H-M   'P 1'
#
loop_
_entity.id
_entity.type
_entity.pdbx_description
1 polymer ?
#
loop_
_entity_poly.entity_id
_entity_poly.type
_entity_poly.pdbx_seq_one_letter_code
_entity_poly.pdbx_strand_id
1 'polypeptide(L)'
;MENLGKGRYSRRRYTRGSYRTRWDMAGMEVGQKVRLVRVPPYVKTADAMPMLRSSAFLEVGQEGLILDRRPGNYWAVRFKQGAFLIDGGDLEAVG
;
A
#
# COMPACT_ATOMS: atom_id res chain seq x y z
N MET A 1 -11.25 -25.52 -30.95
CA MET A 1 -10.00 -24.81 -30.65
C MET A 1 -10.35 -23.49 -29.97
N GLU A 2 -10.09 -23.49 -28.66
CA GLU A 2 -9.97 -22.41 -27.68
C GLU A 2 -10.68 -21.06 -27.92
N ASN A 3 -11.86 -20.93 -27.30
CA ASN A 3 -12.41 -19.66 -26.86
C ASN A 3 -11.78 -19.31 -25.49
N LEU A 4 -10.83 -18.37 -25.44
CA LEU A 4 -10.30 -17.85 -24.18
C LEU A 4 -10.89 -16.47 -23.89
N GLY A 5 -11.58 -16.42 -22.75
CA GLY A 5 -12.45 -15.35 -22.33
C GLY A 5 -11.73 -14.02 -22.18
N LYS A 6 -12.31 -12.99 -22.79
CA LYS A 6 -12.08 -11.58 -22.50
C LYS A 6 -12.45 -11.33 -21.02
N GLY A 7 -11.48 -11.56 -20.13
CA GLY A 7 -11.57 -11.19 -18.73
C GLY A 7 -11.74 -9.69 -18.64
N ARG A 8 -12.97 -9.26 -18.40
CA ARG A 8 -13.38 -7.89 -18.14
C ARG A 8 -12.62 -7.40 -16.91
N TYR A 9 -11.48 -6.74 -17.13
CA TYR A 9 -10.97 -5.78 -16.16
C TYR A 9 -12.04 -4.71 -16.03
N SER A 10 -12.83 -4.84 -14.97
CA SER A 10 -13.87 -3.89 -14.59
C SER A 10 -13.21 -2.53 -14.48
N ARG A 11 -13.42 -1.68 -15.49
CA ARG A 11 -13.25 -0.23 -15.39
C ARG A 11 -14.25 0.28 -14.35
N ARG A 12 -13.98 0.02 -13.07
CA ARG A 12 -14.51 0.85 -12.01
C ARG A 12 -13.81 2.19 -12.17
N ARG A 13 -14.57 3.13 -12.74
CA ARG A 13 -14.36 4.57 -12.60
C ARG A 13 -13.97 4.82 -11.15
N TYR A 14 -12.70 5.08 -10.89
CA TYR A 14 -12.34 5.94 -9.79
C TYR A 14 -12.90 7.30 -10.18
N THR A 15 -14.12 7.59 -9.71
CA THR A 15 -14.59 8.97 -9.65
C THR A 15 -13.50 9.74 -8.95
N ARG A 16 -12.88 10.65 -9.71
CA ARG A 16 -12.00 11.72 -9.26
C ARG A 16 -12.82 12.64 -8.35
N GLY A 17 -13.20 12.12 -7.18
CA GLY A 17 -13.76 12.86 -6.07
C GLY A 17 -12.57 13.35 -5.27
N SER A 18 -12.26 14.63 -5.44
CA SER A 18 -11.49 15.49 -4.55
C SER A 18 -11.03 14.79 -3.27
N TYR A 19 -9.76 14.34 -3.24
CA TYR A 19 -9.12 13.94 -1.99
C TYR A 19 -9.02 15.19 -1.12
N ARG A 20 -9.99 15.26 -0.23
CA ARG A 20 -10.31 16.29 0.73
C ARG A 20 -9.09 16.59 1.60
N THR A 21 -8.52 17.76 1.36
CA THR A 21 -7.40 18.43 2.04
C THR A 21 -7.69 18.67 3.53
N ARG A 22 -7.47 17.65 4.37
CA ARG A 22 -7.38 17.85 5.83
C ARG A 22 -6.49 16.84 6.58
N TRP A 23 -6.10 15.75 5.93
CA TRP A 23 -5.20 14.72 6.49
C TRP A 23 -3.87 14.62 5.74
N ASP A 24 -3.67 15.50 4.74
CA ASP A 24 -2.47 15.58 3.87
C ASP A 24 -1.26 16.28 4.54
N MET A 25 -1.31 16.54 5.86
CA MET A 25 -0.31 17.37 6.54
C MET A 25 0.37 16.70 7.75
N ALA A 26 -0.09 15.52 8.16
CA ALA A 26 0.73 14.68 9.03
C ALA A 26 1.78 14.00 8.14
N GLY A 27 2.89 14.70 7.93
CA GLY A 27 4.01 14.17 7.16
C GLY A 27 4.47 12.86 7.77
N MET A 28 4.23 11.76 7.06
CA MET A 28 4.82 10.48 7.43
C MET A 28 6.34 10.57 7.28
N GLU A 29 7.08 10.10 8.27
CA GLU A 29 8.55 10.11 8.26
C GLU A 29 9.16 8.73 8.51
N VAL A 30 10.41 8.56 8.11
CA VAL A 30 11.15 7.33 8.38
C VAL A 30 11.33 7.17 9.90
N GLY A 31 11.06 5.97 10.41
CA GLY A 31 11.05 5.68 11.84
C GLY A 31 9.68 5.87 12.50
N GLN A 32 8.68 6.37 11.79
CA GLN A 32 7.34 6.52 12.32
C GLN A 32 6.52 5.22 12.24
N LYS A 33 5.66 5.00 13.24
CA LYS A 33 4.62 3.98 13.16
C LYS A 33 3.47 4.43 12.26
N VAL A 34 2.99 3.49 11.45
CA VAL A 34 1.84 3.67 10.58
C VAL A 34 0.89 2.51 10.71
N ARG A 35 -0.37 2.75 10.36
CA ARG A 35 -1.44 1.75 10.31
C ARG A 35 -1.91 1.59 8.88
N LEU A 36 -2.11 0.35 8.45
CA LEU A 36 -2.66 0.04 7.14
C LEU A 36 -4.17 0.30 7.14
N VAL A 37 -4.65 1.23 6.32
CA VAL A 37 -6.09 1.55 6.20
C VAL A 37 -6.77 0.83 5.04
N ARG A 38 -5.99 0.30 4.09
CA ARG A 38 -6.47 -0.52 2.98
C ARG A 38 -5.44 -1.57 2.59
N VAL A 39 -5.88 -2.81 2.40
CA VAL A 39 -5.02 -3.91 1.93
C VAL A 39 -5.06 -3.95 0.40
N PRO A 40 -3.95 -3.67 -0.31
CA PRO A 40 -3.88 -3.89 -1.75
C PRO A 40 -3.91 -5.39 -2.06
N PRO A 41 -4.37 -5.83 -3.25
CA PRO A 41 -4.49 -7.25 -3.58
C PRO A 41 -3.13 -7.98 -3.71
N TYR A 42 -2.08 -7.23 -4.02
CA TYR A 42 -0.71 -7.72 -4.09
C TYR A 42 0.23 -6.63 -3.57
N VAL A 43 1.34 -7.06 -2.98
CA VAL A 43 2.39 -6.17 -2.45
C VAL A 43 3.74 -6.59 -2.99
N LYS A 44 4.66 -5.64 -3.10
CA LYS A 44 6.08 -5.95 -3.36
C LYS A 44 6.84 -6.01 -2.05
N THR A 45 7.82 -6.91 -1.94
CA THR A 45 8.80 -6.84 -0.83
C THR A 45 9.64 -5.57 -0.95
N ALA A 46 10.06 -5.03 0.19
CA ALA A 46 10.96 -3.88 0.27
C ALA A 46 12.44 -4.28 0.36
N ASP A 47 12.77 -5.47 -0.14
CA ASP A 47 14.15 -5.97 -0.27
C ASP A 47 14.89 -5.26 -1.44
N ALA A 48 16.21 -5.41 -1.50
CA ALA A 48 17.02 -4.94 -2.63
C ALA A 48 16.53 -5.48 -3.98
N MET A 49 15.96 -6.69 -4.00
CA MET A 49 15.28 -7.27 -5.16
C MET A 49 13.77 -7.41 -4.87
N PRO A 50 12.94 -6.39 -5.20
CA PRO A 50 11.51 -6.42 -4.92
C PRO A 50 10.77 -7.53 -5.66
N MET A 51 10.06 -8.38 -4.91
CA MET A 51 9.27 -9.48 -5.45
C MET A 51 7.79 -9.24 -5.19
N LEU A 52 6.93 -9.52 -6.18
CA LEU A 52 5.49 -9.47 -6.02
C LEU A 52 5.01 -10.67 -5.18
N ARG A 53 4.17 -10.40 -4.17
CA ARG A 53 3.63 -11.37 -3.22
C ARG A 53 2.14 -11.12 -3.04
N SER A 54 1.41 -12.18 -2.69
CA SER A 54 0.04 -12.05 -2.17
C SER A 54 0.05 -11.24 -0.87
N SER A 55 -0.98 -10.43 -0.63
CA SER A 55 -1.16 -9.65 0.60
C SER A 55 -2.04 -10.32 1.64
N ALA A 56 -2.36 -11.62 1.48
CA ALA A 56 -3.28 -12.37 2.35
C ALA A 56 -2.89 -12.41 3.84
N PHE A 57 -1.67 -12.02 4.18
CA PHE A 57 -1.15 -11.94 5.55
C PHE A 57 -1.12 -10.50 6.10
N LEU A 58 -1.64 -9.53 5.36
CA LEU A 58 -1.83 -8.14 5.79
C LEU A 58 -3.31 -7.90 6.05
N GLU A 59 -3.59 -7.13 7.08
CA GLU A 59 -4.95 -6.80 7.50
C GLU A 59 -5.09 -5.30 7.72
N VAL A 60 -6.28 -4.77 7.48
CA VAL A 60 -6.59 -3.37 7.84
C VAL A 60 -6.46 -3.21 9.35
N GLY A 61 -5.87 -2.12 9.79
CA GLY A 61 -5.55 -1.87 11.19
C GLY A 61 -4.18 -2.39 11.61
N GLN A 62 -3.51 -3.20 10.79
CA GLN A 62 -2.18 -3.69 11.11
C GLN A 62 -1.18 -2.54 11.14
N GLU A 63 -0.40 -2.46 12.22
CA GLU A 63 0.64 -1.45 12.40
C GLU A 63 2.00 -1.94 11.89
N GLY A 64 2.78 -1.00 11.36
CA GLY A 64 4.14 -1.22 10.90
C GLY A 64 5.01 0.02 11.10
N LEU A 65 6.32 -0.14 10.87
CA LEU A 65 7.30 0.93 10.98
C LEU A 65 7.77 1.36 9.59
N ILE A 66 7.79 2.66 9.30
CA ILE A 66 8.39 3.17 8.08
C ILE A 66 9.92 3.00 8.16
N LEU A 67 10.47 2.31 7.18
CA LEU A 67 11.91 2.09 7.02
C LEU A 67 12.54 3.06 6.01
N ASP A 68 11.81 3.40 4.95
CA ASP A 68 12.34 4.19 3.83
C ASP A 68 11.20 4.78 2.98
N ARG A 69 11.50 5.88 2.27
CA ARG A 69 10.60 6.51 1.30
C ARG A 69 11.09 6.24 -0.12
N ARG A 70 10.24 5.61 -0.93
CA ARG A 70 10.51 5.36 -2.35
C ARG A 70 9.81 6.39 -3.23
N PRO A 71 10.31 6.62 -4.47
CA PRO A 71 9.63 7.47 -5.45
C PRO A 71 8.20 7.01 -5.71
N GLY A 72 7.34 7.94 -6.14
CA GLY A 72 5.95 7.62 -6.51
C GLY A 72 5.02 7.36 -5.32
N ASN A 73 5.30 7.97 -4.16
CA ASN A 73 4.48 7.86 -2.94
C ASN A 73 4.45 6.45 -2.30
N TYR A 74 5.50 5.66 -2.53
CA TYR A 74 5.63 4.35 -1.87
C TYR A 74 6.49 4.45 -0.62
N TRP A 75 6.09 3.70 0.41
CA TRP A 75 6.79 3.58 1.67
C TRP A 75 7.21 2.14 1.89
N ALA A 76 8.46 1.92 2.28
CA ALA A 76 8.89 0.63 2.79
C ALA A 76 8.44 0.52 4.24
N VAL A 77 7.47 -0.35 4.52
CA VAL A 77 6.91 -0.52 5.86
C VAL A 77 7.21 -1.92 6.39
N ARG A 78 7.81 -2.00 7.57
CA ARG A 78 8.05 -3.26 8.29
C ARG A 78 6.83 -3.61 9.13
N PHE A 79 6.13 -4.66 8.73
CA PHE A 79 5.12 -5.34 9.54
C PHE A 79 5.75 -6.57 10.22
N LYS A 80 4.98 -7.34 10.99
CA LYS A 80 5.44 -8.59 11.62
C LYS A 80 5.97 -9.59 10.56
N GLN A 81 5.27 -9.70 9.45
CA GLN A 81 5.48 -10.71 8.40
C GLN A 81 6.64 -10.38 7.45
N GLY A 82 7.04 -9.12 7.36
CA GLY A 82 8.09 -8.68 6.43
C GLY A 82 8.08 -7.18 6.21
N ALA A 83 8.95 -6.71 5.32
CA ALA A 83 8.95 -5.34 4.83
C ALA A 83 8.36 -5.30 3.42
N PHE A 84 7.40 -4.39 3.19
CA PHE A 84 6.67 -4.29 1.94
C PHE A 84 6.55 -2.84 1.47
N LEU A 85 6.44 -2.66 0.16
CA LEU A 85 6.15 -1.37 -0.45
C LEU A 85 4.65 -1.12 -0.42
N ILE A 86 4.23 -0.06 0.27
CA ILE A 86 2.82 0.33 0.44
C ILE A 86 2.62 1.75 -0.08
N ASP A 87 1.51 2.00 -0.79
CA ASP A 87 1.15 3.35 -1.24
C ASP A 87 0.80 4.23 -0.03
N GLY A 88 1.24 5.49 -0.01
CA GLY A 88 0.95 6.40 1.10
C GLY A 88 -0.55 6.61 1.34
N GLY A 89 -1.40 6.47 0.32
CA GLY A 89 -2.86 6.53 0.46
C GLY A 89 -3.49 5.28 1.09
N ASP A 90 -2.71 4.22 1.30
CA ASP A 90 -3.11 3.01 2.03
C ASP A 90 -2.64 3.03 3.50
N LEU A 91 -1.96 4.09 3.93
CA LEU A 91 -1.37 4.23 5.26
C LEU A 91 -1.94 5.44 6.01
N GLU A 92 -1.92 5.33 7.34
CA GLU A 92 -2.19 6.43 8.25
C GLU A 92 -1.10 6.50 9.33
N ALA A 93 -0.62 7.70 9.64
CA ALA A 93 0.29 7.94 10.75
C ALA A 93 -0.34 7.54 12.11
N VAL A 94 0.40 6.77 12.91
CA VAL A 94 0.03 6.50 14.32
C VAL A 94 0.74 7.55 15.18
N GLY A 95 -0.03 8.27 16.00
CA GLY A 95 0.47 9.29 16.92
C GLY A 95 1.13 8.73 18.17
#